data_AF-A0A1I0WEC5-F1
#
_entry.id   AF-A0A1I0WEC5-F1
#
_cell.length_a   1.000
_cell.length_b   1.000
_cell.length_c   1.000
_cell.angle_alpha   90.00
_cell.angle_beta   90.00
_cell.angle_gamma   90.00
#
_symmetry.space_group_name_H-M   'P 1'
#
loop_
_entity.id
_entity.type
_entity.pdbx_description
1 polymer ?
#
loop_
_entity_poly.entity_id
_entity_poly.type
_entity_poly.pdbx_seq_one_letter_code
_entity_poly.pdbx_strand_id
1 'polypeptide(L)'
;MTTFIVIAVIVLVVLAVAAYVIRQKNRESNIARAEQLRTQAAAEAQSTLPPAQDRAAEAEARAEEARVAAERARAEAEEARVAASQAEAAHESQVRAADRLDPRVDHKADDYAPQVGGTVDQQPTPPSEANLTPEPTTTEPTATEQAPAEPTSTEPTATEPTATEPTATEQPESGTPLLPRRTPGANEMPGKPMESDGTNGGWFTRKDT
;
A
#
# COMPACT_ATOMS: atom_id res chain seq x y z
N MET A 1 51.39 67.30 23.28
CA MET A 1 50.91 65.97 23.75
C MET A 1 49.42 65.99 24.08
N THR A 2 48.93 66.95 24.87
CA THR A 2 47.50 67.04 25.29
C THR A 2 46.51 67.17 24.12
N THR A 3 46.81 67.97 23.09
CA THR A 3 45.94 68.13 21.90
C THR A 3 45.71 66.83 21.13
N PHE A 4 46.76 66.01 20.93
CA PHE A 4 46.62 64.71 20.27
C PHE A 4 45.74 63.74 21.09
N ILE A 5 45.89 63.75 22.42
CA ILE A 5 45.08 62.92 23.32
C ILE A 5 43.62 63.34 23.25
N VAL A 6 43.33 64.65 23.27
CA VAL A 6 41.97 65.17 23.16
C VAL A 6 41.32 64.77 21.82
N ILE A 7 42.05 64.91 20.71
CA ILE A 7 41.54 64.49 19.39
C ILE A 7 41.26 62.98 19.37
N ALA A 8 42.17 62.16 19.90
CA ALA A 8 42.00 60.71 19.96
C ALA A 8 40.75 60.31 20.74
N VAL A 9 40.49 60.94 21.89
CA VAL A 9 39.28 60.69 22.70
C VAL A 9 38.01 61.08 21.95
N ILE A 10 38.00 62.24 21.28
CA ILE A 10 36.84 62.67 20.48
C ILE A 10 36.54 61.67 19.37
N VAL A 11 37.57 61.21 18.64
CA VAL A 11 37.40 60.20 17.58
C VAL A 11 36.85 58.89 18.15
N LEU A 12 37.34 58.45 19.30
CA LEU A 12 36.87 57.22 19.96
C LEU A 12 35.40 57.33 20.39
N VAL A 13 35.00 58.49 20.94
CA VAL A 13 33.60 58.76 21.29
C VAL A 13 32.70 58.75 20.05
N VAL A 14 33.13 59.38 18.95
CA VAL A 14 32.36 59.38 17.69
C VAL A 14 32.20 57.96 17.14
N LEU A 15 33.26 57.14 17.16
CA LEU A 15 33.19 55.74 16.72
C LEU A 15 32.26 54.90 17.62
N ALA A 16 32.29 55.11 18.94
CA ALA A 16 31.42 54.40 19.87
C ALA A 16 29.93 54.72 19.63
N VAL A 17 29.61 56.00 19.39
CA VAL A 17 28.24 56.44 19.07
C VAL A 17 27.79 55.85 17.74
N ALA A 18 28.63 55.89 16.70
CA ALA A 18 28.32 55.27 15.40
C ALA A 18 28.05 53.76 15.54
N ALA A 19 28.88 53.04 16.29
CA ALA A 19 28.70 51.61 16.53
C ALA A 19 27.40 51.30 17.29
N TYR A 20 27.02 52.12 18.28
CA TYR A 20 25.78 51.96 19.04
C TYR A 20 24.54 52.09 18.14
N VAL A 21 24.50 53.11 17.28
CA VAL A 21 23.39 53.35 16.35
C VAL A 21 23.25 52.20 15.36
N ILE A 22 24.36 51.68 14.80
CA ILE A 22 24.34 50.51 13.90
C ILE A 22 23.78 49.28 14.63
N ARG A 23 24.19 49.06 15.90
CA ARG A 23 23.71 47.92 16.71
C ARG A 23 22.22 47.99 16.99
N GLN A 24 21.69 49.19 17.25
CA GLN A 24 20.27 49.41 17.50
C GLN A 24 19.44 49.14 16.24
N LYS A 25 19.86 49.71 15.11
CA LYS A 25 19.19 49.54 13.82
C LYS A 25 19.20 48.09 13.34
N ASN A 26 20.28 47.34 13.58
CA ASN A 26 20.37 45.92 13.26
C ASN A 26 19.39 45.05 14.06
N ARG A 27 19.12 45.39 15.33
CA ARG A 27 18.15 44.64 16.15
C ARG A 27 16.74 44.81 15.62
N GLU A 28 16.35 46.04 15.30
CA GLU A 28 15.05 46.35 14.71
C GLU A 28 14.87 45.68 13.35
N SER A 29 15.89 45.71 12.49
CA SER A 29 15.82 45.01 11.19
C SER A 29 15.75 43.50 11.33
N ASN A 30 16.40 42.91 12.33
CA ASN A 30 16.34 41.47 12.58
C ASN A 30 14.95 41.06 13.07
N ILE A 31 14.33 41.87 13.95
CA ILE A 31 12.95 41.65 14.41
C ILE A 31 11.98 41.74 13.22
N ALA A 32 12.08 42.82 12.42
CA ALA A 32 11.23 43.01 11.24
C ALA A 32 11.39 41.87 10.22
N ARG A 33 12.63 41.42 9.95
CA ARG A 33 12.88 40.26 9.07
C ARG A 33 12.30 38.97 9.64
N ALA A 34 12.40 38.75 10.95
CA ALA A 34 11.83 37.55 11.57
C ALA A 34 10.30 37.54 11.45
N GLU A 35 9.63 38.68 11.64
CA GLU A 35 8.19 38.81 11.40
C GLU A 35 7.84 38.59 9.93
N GLN A 36 8.63 39.14 9.01
CA GLN A 36 8.43 38.96 7.58
C GLN A 36 8.62 37.50 7.14
N LEU A 37 9.59 36.79 7.72
CA LEU A 37 9.76 35.34 7.49
C LEU A 37 8.60 34.54 8.05
N ARG A 38 8.05 34.92 9.21
CA ARG A 38 6.86 34.25 9.78
C ARG A 38 5.63 34.45 8.93
N THR A 39 5.39 35.67 8.43
CA THR A 39 4.23 35.94 7.55
C THR A 39 4.40 35.29 6.19
N GLN A 40 5.61 35.28 5.63
CA GLN A 40 5.91 34.58 4.38
C GLN A 40 5.74 33.07 4.53
N ALA A 41 6.28 32.47 5.58
CA ALA A 41 6.10 31.04 5.87
C ALA A 41 4.63 30.70 6.12
N ALA A 42 3.87 31.55 6.81
CA ALA A 42 2.42 31.37 6.99
C ALA A 42 1.67 31.44 5.65
N ALA A 43 2.02 32.38 4.77
CA ALA A 43 1.41 32.50 3.45
C ALA A 43 1.73 31.29 2.55
N GLU A 44 2.98 30.84 2.54
CA GLU A 44 3.41 29.65 1.81
C GLU A 44 2.73 28.40 2.35
N ALA A 45 2.67 28.26 3.68
CA ALA A 45 1.96 27.19 4.36
C ALA A 45 0.48 27.15 3.95
N GLN A 46 -0.19 28.30 3.90
CA GLN A 46 -1.59 28.40 3.50
C GLN A 46 -1.83 27.91 2.07
N SER A 47 -0.86 28.09 1.16
CA SER A 47 -0.98 27.68 -0.23
C SER A 47 -0.60 26.22 -0.49
N THR A 48 0.33 25.67 0.29
CA THR A 48 0.93 24.35 0.02
C THR A 48 0.38 23.24 0.90
N LEU A 49 0.01 23.54 2.16
CA LEU A 49 -0.48 22.50 3.06
C LEU A 49 -1.84 21.92 2.64
N PRO A 50 -2.88 22.72 2.29
CA PRO A 50 -4.17 22.16 1.92
C PRO A 50 -4.08 21.13 0.77
N PRO A 51 -3.47 21.44 -0.40
CA PRO A 51 -3.40 20.46 -1.49
C PRO A 51 -2.47 19.28 -1.18
N ALA A 52 -1.51 19.42 -0.28
CA ALA A 52 -0.69 18.31 0.18
C ALA A 52 -1.46 17.39 1.13
N GLN A 53 -2.29 17.95 2.01
CA GLN A 53 -3.19 17.22 2.90
C GLN A 53 -4.28 16.49 2.12
N ASP A 54 -4.88 17.14 1.12
CA ASP A 54 -5.89 16.53 0.25
C ASP A 54 -5.31 15.31 -0.48
N ARG A 55 -4.12 15.47 -1.08
CA ARG A 55 -3.41 14.35 -1.74
C ARG A 55 -3.05 13.21 -0.78
N ALA A 56 -2.72 13.53 0.48
CA ALA A 56 -2.46 12.52 1.49
C ALA A 56 -3.74 11.76 1.86
N ALA A 57 -4.84 12.48 2.11
CA ALA A 57 -6.15 11.89 2.41
C ALA A 57 -6.67 11.01 1.25
N GLU A 58 -6.51 11.45 0.01
CA GLU A 58 -6.85 10.63 -1.17
C GLU A 58 -6.00 9.37 -1.30
N ALA A 59 -4.71 9.45 -0.93
CA ALA A 59 -3.82 8.29 -0.95
C ALA A 59 -4.17 7.29 0.16
N GLU A 60 -4.54 7.79 1.35
CA GLU A 60 -5.03 6.98 2.47
C GLU A 60 -6.34 6.27 2.11
N ALA A 61 -7.31 6.99 1.54
CA ALA A 61 -8.58 6.40 1.08
C ALA A 61 -8.35 5.28 0.06
N ARG A 62 -7.48 5.50 -0.94
CA ARG A 62 -7.12 4.45 -1.91
C ARG A 62 -6.43 3.25 -1.26
N ALA A 63 -5.62 3.46 -0.22
CA ALA A 63 -4.99 2.37 0.51
C ALA A 63 -6.00 1.57 1.33
N GLU A 64 -7.00 2.22 1.92
CA GLU A 64 -8.10 1.54 2.63
C GLU A 64 -8.97 0.71 1.67
N GLU A 65 -9.35 1.27 0.53
CA GLU A 65 -10.08 0.54 -0.52
C GLU A 65 -9.31 -0.71 -0.98
N ALA A 66 -8.00 -0.57 -1.23
CA ALA A 66 -7.15 -1.69 -1.61
C ALA A 66 -7.08 -2.78 -0.52
N ARG A 67 -7.10 -2.40 0.77
CA ARG A 67 -7.14 -3.36 1.88
C ARG A 67 -8.46 -4.13 1.90
N VAL A 68 -9.59 -3.43 1.76
CA VAL A 68 -10.93 -4.07 1.72
C VAL A 68 -11.05 -5.01 0.52
N ALA A 69 -10.53 -4.61 -0.65
CA ALA A 69 -10.50 -5.47 -1.83
C ALA A 69 -9.64 -6.72 -1.62
N ALA A 70 -8.48 -6.58 -0.99
CA ALA A 70 -7.61 -7.71 -0.66
C ALA A 70 -8.25 -8.66 0.36
N GLU A 71 -8.97 -8.15 1.36
CA GLU A 71 -9.70 -8.96 2.33
C GLU A 71 -10.83 -9.76 1.67
N ARG A 72 -11.60 -9.13 0.75
CA ARG A 72 -12.62 -9.84 -0.03
C ARG A 72 -12.01 -10.95 -0.87
N ALA A 73 -10.93 -10.67 -1.60
CA ALA A 73 -10.26 -11.68 -2.42
C ALA A 73 -9.72 -12.86 -1.59
N ARG A 74 -9.25 -12.60 -0.36
CA ARG A 74 -8.84 -13.66 0.57
C ARG A 74 -10.01 -14.51 1.03
N ALA A 75 -11.13 -13.88 1.42
CA ALA A 75 -12.34 -14.60 1.83
C ALA A 75 -12.88 -15.49 0.71
N GLU A 76 -12.91 -14.98 -0.53
CA GLU A 76 -13.32 -15.75 -1.70
C GLU A 76 -12.37 -16.93 -1.97
N ALA A 77 -11.06 -16.71 -1.86
CA ALA A 77 -10.08 -17.79 -2.01
C ALA A 77 -10.21 -18.87 -0.93
N GLU A 78 -10.53 -18.49 0.31
CA GLU A 78 -10.80 -19.42 1.41
C GLU A 78 -12.08 -20.23 1.16
N GLU A 79 -13.16 -19.58 0.74
CA GLU A 79 -14.40 -20.24 0.35
C GLU A 79 -14.18 -21.23 -0.78
N ALA A 80 -13.44 -20.84 -1.83
CA ALA A 80 -13.12 -21.70 -2.95
C ALA A 80 -12.31 -22.94 -2.52
N ARG A 81 -11.36 -22.79 -1.60
CA ARG A 81 -10.60 -23.92 -1.02
C ARG A 81 -11.50 -24.86 -0.24
N VAL A 82 -12.39 -24.31 0.58
CA VAL A 82 -13.36 -25.09 1.35
C VAL A 82 -14.31 -25.84 0.40
N ALA A 83 -14.80 -25.20 -0.66
CA ALA A 83 -15.63 -25.84 -1.67
C ALA A 83 -14.88 -26.96 -2.41
N ALA A 84 -13.62 -26.73 -2.80
CA ALA A 84 -12.79 -27.74 -3.43
C ALA A 84 -12.58 -28.96 -2.52
N SER A 85 -12.28 -28.75 -1.24
CA SER A 85 -12.11 -29.83 -0.26
C SER A 85 -13.39 -30.63 -0.05
N GLN A 86 -14.55 -29.98 -0.07
CA GLN A 86 -15.85 -30.64 0.02
C GLN A 86 -16.14 -31.47 -1.24
N ALA A 87 -15.83 -30.93 -2.42
CA ALA A 87 -15.99 -31.66 -3.67
C ALA A 87 -15.12 -32.93 -3.71
N GLU A 88 -13.88 -32.84 -3.23
CA GLU A 88 -12.98 -33.99 -3.09
C GLU A 88 -13.54 -35.03 -2.13
N ALA A 89 -13.99 -34.61 -0.93
CA ALA A 89 -14.58 -35.51 0.05
C ALA A 89 -15.86 -36.20 -0.48
N ALA A 90 -16.68 -35.48 -1.24
CA ALA A 90 -17.87 -36.03 -1.89
C ALA A 90 -17.49 -37.06 -2.97
N HIS A 91 -16.48 -36.77 -3.77
CA HIS A 91 -15.96 -37.68 -4.80
C HIS A 91 -15.41 -38.96 -4.17
N GLU A 92 -14.58 -38.87 -3.14
CA GLU A 92 -14.05 -40.05 -2.44
C GLU A 92 -15.18 -40.88 -1.79
N SER A 93 -16.20 -40.21 -1.24
CA SER A 93 -17.37 -40.88 -0.67
C SER A 93 -18.17 -41.65 -1.73
N GLN A 94 -18.26 -41.09 -2.95
CA GLN A 94 -18.89 -41.75 -4.09
C GLN A 94 -18.08 -42.97 -4.56
N VAL A 95 -16.76 -42.87 -4.64
CA VAL A 95 -15.88 -44.01 -4.96
C VAL A 95 -16.03 -45.12 -3.92
N ARG A 96 -15.98 -44.79 -2.63
CA ARG A 96 -16.24 -45.78 -1.55
C ARG A 96 -17.65 -46.38 -1.60
N ALA A 97 -18.64 -45.64 -2.10
CA ALA A 97 -19.99 -46.16 -2.29
C ALA A 97 -20.06 -47.14 -3.48
N ALA A 98 -19.36 -46.85 -4.57
CA ALA A 98 -19.27 -47.73 -5.74
C ALA A 98 -18.53 -49.03 -5.41
N ASP A 99 -17.38 -48.96 -4.76
CA ASP A 99 -16.56 -50.14 -4.39
C ASP A 99 -17.31 -51.11 -3.46
N ARG A 100 -18.18 -50.60 -2.58
CA ARG A 100 -19.06 -51.43 -1.73
C ARG A 100 -20.06 -52.25 -2.52
N LEU A 101 -20.43 -51.80 -3.73
CA LEU A 101 -21.38 -52.48 -4.60
C LEU A 101 -20.69 -53.44 -5.58
N ASP A 102 -19.39 -53.28 -5.83
CA ASP A 102 -18.64 -54.16 -6.74
C ASP A 102 -18.19 -55.44 -6.00
N PRO A 103 -18.73 -56.63 -6.33
CA PRO A 103 -18.32 -57.89 -5.72
C PRO A 103 -16.87 -58.28 -6.01
N ARG A 104 -16.18 -57.61 -6.95
CA ARG A 104 -14.77 -57.83 -7.26
C ARG A 104 -13.83 -57.08 -6.32
N VAL A 105 -14.31 -56.07 -5.60
CA VAL A 105 -13.48 -55.22 -4.72
C VAL A 105 -13.65 -55.65 -3.26
N ASP A 106 -12.55 -56.11 -2.64
CA ASP A 106 -12.52 -56.40 -1.21
C ASP A 106 -12.27 -55.11 -0.40
N HIS A 107 -13.35 -54.39 -0.17
CA HIS A 107 -13.40 -53.16 0.62
C HIS A 107 -13.33 -53.40 2.15
N LYS A 108 -13.08 -54.64 2.60
CA LYS A 108 -12.90 -54.99 4.02
C LYS A 108 -11.45 -55.37 4.38
N ALA A 109 -10.58 -55.53 3.39
CA ALA A 109 -9.17 -55.79 3.62
C ALA A 109 -8.50 -54.62 4.36
N ASP A 110 -7.54 -54.92 5.23
CA ASP A 110 -6.79 -53.90 6.00
C ASP A 110 -5.95 -52.97 5.08
N ASP A 111 -5.62 -53.44 3.87
CA ASP A 111 -4.86 -52.70 2.86
C ASP A 111 -5.76 -51.96 1.82
N TYR A 112 -7.06 -51.80 2.10
CA TYR A 112 -7.97 -51.11 1.18
C TYR A 112 -7.66 -49.60 1.10
N ALA A 113 -7.39 -49.12 -0.11
CA ALA A 113 -7.28 -47.70 -0.44
C ALA A 113 -8.21 -47.37 -1.61
N PRO A 114 -9.15 -46.42 -1.48
CA PRO A 114 -10.07 -46.04 -2.55
C PRO A 114 -9.29 -45.46 -3.73
N GLN A 115 -9.35 -46.11 -4.89
CA GLN A 115 -8.62 -45.68 -6.09
C GLN A 115 -9.47 -44.70 -6.91
N VAL A 116 -9.05 -43.45 -6.95
CA VAL A 116 -9.61 -42.42 -7.83
C VAL A 116 -8.93 -42.48 -9.20
N GLY A 117 -9.69 -42.78 -10.25
CA GLY A 117 -9.17 -42.82 -11.62
C GLY A 117 -8.56 -41.48 -12.03
N GLY A 118 -7.31 -41.49 -12.49
CA GLY A 118 -6.59 -40.28 -12.93
C GLY A 118 -5.63 -39.65 -11.92
N THR A 119 -5.43 -40.24 -10.73
CA THR A 119 -4.31 -39.87 -9.87
C THR A 119 -2.98 -40.39 -10.45
N VAL A 120 -1.89 -39.66 -10.23
CA VAL A 120 -0.59 -39.81 -10.92
C VAL A 120 0.02 -41.22 -10.81
N ASP A 121 -0.37 -42.00 -9.80
CA ASP A 121 0.05 -43.40 -9.65
C ASP A 121 -0.63 -44.37 -10.63
N GLN A 122 -1.66 -43.92 -11.35
CA GLN A 122 -2.27 -44.60 -12.48
C GLN A 122 -1.81 -44.03 -13.82
N GLN A 123 -0.56 -43.53 -13.92
CA GLN A 123 0.03 -43.42 -15.25
C GLN A 123 -0.01 -44.82 -15.87
N PRO A 124 -0.83 -45.05 -16.92
CA PRO A 124 -0.73 -46.30 -17.65
C PRO A 124 0.73 -46.37 -18.07
N THR A 125 1.43 -47.43 -17.69
CA THR A 125 2.73 -47.69 -18.29
C THR A 125 2.49 -47.55 -19.79
N PRO A 126 3.07 -46.55 -20.48
CA PRO A 126 2.85 -46.42 -21.91
C PRO A 126 3.23 -47.80 -22.48
N PRO A 127 2.40 -48.41 -23.34
CA PRO A 127 2.74 -49.70 -23.91
C PRO A 127 4.16 -49.53 -24.46
N SER A 128 5.09 -50.35 -23.97
CA SER A 128 6.49 -50.27 -24.36
C SER A 128 6.56 -50.09 -25.88
N GLU A 129 7.04 -48.94 -26.34
CA GLU A 129 7.31 -48.63 -27.74
C GLU A 129 8.51 -49.45 -28.24
N ALA A 130 8.53 -50.75 -27.95
CA ALA A 130 9.41 -51.73 -28.55
C ALA A 130 8.91 -52.05 -29.97
N ASN A 131 8.73 -51.02 -30.81
CA ASN A 131 8.66 -51.11 -32.28
C ASN A 131 8.63 -49.72 -32.95
N LEU A 132 9.47 -48.79 -32.52
CA LEU A 132 9.79 -47.61 -33.33
C LEU A 132 10.91 -47.98 -34.33
N THR A 133 10.50 -48.46 -35.49
CA THR A 133 11.28 -48.31 -36.72
C THR A 133 11.15 -46.83 -37.15
N PRO A 134 12.24 -46.06 -37.27
CA PRO A 134 12.14 -44.68 -37.73
C PRO A 134 11.98 -44.64 -39.25
N GLU A 135 10.77 -44.38 -39.75
CA GLU A 135 10.58 -43.86 -41.10
C GLU A 135 10.54 -42.31 -41.07
N PRO A 136 11.40 -41.62 -41.83
CA PRO A 136 11.32 -40.18 -41.98
C PRO A 136 10.36 -39.85 -43.14
N THR A 137 9.22 -39.21 -42.87
CA THR A 137 8.48 -38.52 -43.93
C THR A 137 8.03 -37.13 -43.45
N THR A 138 8.83 -36.15 -43.87
CA THR A 138 8.49 -34.76 -44.14
C THR A 138 7.11 -34.63 -44.81
N THR A 139 6.18 -33.84 -44.26
CA THR A 139 5.51 -32.72 -44.97
C THR A 139 4.84 -31.79 -43.95
N GLU A 140 5.14 -30.50 -44.08
CA GLU A 140 4.62 -29.33 -43.38
C GLU A 140 3.27 -28.87 -44.00
N PRO A 141 2.74 -27.66 -43.69
CA PRO A 141 1.78 -27.30 -42.64
C PRO A 141 0.33 -27.16 -43.16
N THR A 142 -0.66 -27.39 -42.28
CA THR A 142 -2.05 -26.92 -42.53
C THR A 142 -2.41 -25.85 -41.50
N ALA A 143 -2.42 -24.61 -41.98
CA ALA A 143 -3.08 -23.49 -41.36
C ALA A 143 -4.59 -23.75 -41.30
N THR A 144 -5.18 -23.68 -40.11
CA THR A 144 -6.62 -23.47 -39.95
C THR A 144 -6.81 -22.14 -39.24
N GLU A 145 -6.93 -21.12 -40.07
CA GLU A 145 -7.55 -19.83 -39.80
C GLU A 145 -9.01 -20.05 -39.37
N GLN A 146 -9.34 -19.73 -38.12
CA GLN A 146 -10.73 -19.53 -37.69
C GLN A 146 -10.78 -18.62 -36.46
N ALA A 147 -11.05 -17.35 -36.73
CA ALA A 147 -11.64 -16.38 -35.83
C ALA A 147 -12.75 -15.66 -36.63
N PRO A 148 -13.72 -14.94 -36.03
CA PRO A 148 -14.25 -14.99 -34.67
C PRO A 148 -15.80 -15.23 -34.68
N ALA A 149 -16.35 -15.81 -33.62
CA ALA A 149 -17.80 -15.79 -33.38
C ALA A 149 -18.11 -14.77 -32.28
N GLU A 150 -18.52 -13.56 -32.69
CA GLU A 150 -19.26 -12.62 -31.85
C GLU A 150 -20.69 -13.17 -31.64
N PRO A 151 -21.22 -13.09 -30.41
CA PRO A 151 -22.58 -12.62 -30.30
C PRO A 151 -22.74 -11.49 -29.27
N THR A 152 -23.21 -10.38 -29.80
CA THR A 152 -24.38 -9.64 -29.29
C THR A 152 -24.28 -9.05 -27.88
N SER A 153 -23.87 -7.77 -27.89
CA SER A 153 -24.29 -6.72 -26.95
C SER A 153 -25.78 -6.85 -26.59
N THR A 154 -26.08 -7.09 -25.32
CA THR A 154 -27.42 -6.92 -24.76
C THR A 154 -27.33 -5.76 -23.78
N GLU A 155 -27.79 -4.60 -24.23
CA GLU A 155 -28.03 -3.40 -23.45
C GLU A 155 -29.41 -3.52 -22.79
N PRO A 156 -29.51 -3.52 -21.45
CA PRO A 156 -30.75 -3.11 -20.78
C PRO A 156 -30.61 -1.67 -20.25
N THR A 157 -31.21 -0.76 -21.01
CA THR A 157 -32.16 0.25 -20.55
C THR A 157 -31.86 0.94 -19.22
N ALA A 158 -31.39 2.18 -19.35
CA ALA A 158 -31.47 3.22 -18.33
C ALA A 158 -32.90 3.31 -17.75
N THR A 159 -33.01 3.19 -16.42
CA THR A 159 -34.19 3.58 -15.65
C THR A 159 -33.75 4.54 -14.56
N GLU A 160 -33.85 5.84 -14.85
CA GLU A 160 -34.07 6.93 -13.88
C GLU A 160 -35.31 7.68 -14.37
N PRO A 161 -36.06 8.44 -13.54
CA PRO A 161 -35.80 8.82 -12.15
C PRO A 161 -37.00 8.59 -11.21
N THR A 162 -36.80 8.61 -9.90
CA THR A 162 -37.86 9.07 -8.97
C THR A 162 -37.21 9.86 -7.85
N ALA A 163 -37.35 11.18 -7.99
CA ALA A 163 -37.13 12.15 -6.95
C ALA A 163 -38.06 11.86 -5.77
N THR A 164 -37.50 11.77 -4.57
CA THR A 164 -38.24 11.94 -3.32
C THR A 164 -37.71 13.21 -2.66
N GLU A 165 -38.62 14.15 -2.46
CA GLU A 165 -38.38 15.46 -1.85
C GLU A 165 -37.90 15.37 -0.39
N PRO A 166 -37.19 16.40 0.10
CA PRO A 166 -36.67 16.45 1.46
C PRO A 166 -37.75 16.84 2.47
N THR A 167 -37.97 16.00 3.48
CA THR A 167 -38.64 16.43 4.71
C THR A 167 -37.57 16.89 5.70
N ALA A 168 -37.57 18.19 5.95
CA ALA A 168 -36.90 18.82 7.08
C ALA A 168 -37.62 18.51 8.40
N THR A 169 -36.86 18.66 9.49
CA THR A 169 -37.25 18.90 10.90
C THR A 169 -36.81 17.77 11.82
N GLU A 170 -35.70 17.97 12.54
CA GLU A 170 -35.72 18.24 13.99
C GLU A 170 -34.28 18.28 14.53
N GLN A 171 -33.88 19.50 14.89
CA GLN A 171 -32.86 19.76 15.88
C GLN A 171 -33.55 19.70 17.25
N PRO A 172 -32.98 18.98 18.23
CA PRO A 172 -32.59 19.67 19.45
C PRO A 172 -31.23 19.16 19.96
N GLU A 173 -30.26 20.06 20.14
CA GLU A 173 -29.87 20.61 21.44
C GLU A 173 -28.81 19.76 22.18
N SER A 174 -27.71 20.46 22.51
CA SER A 174 -26.88 20.25 23.70
C SER A 174 -26.01 18.97 23.81
N GLY A 175 -24.69 19.15 23.63
CA GLY A 175 -23.70 18.15 24.01
C GLY A 175 -22.26 18.54 23.71
N THR A 176 -21.70 19.43 24.54
CA THR A 176 -20.27 19.49 24.96
C THR A 176 -19.17 19.40 23.89
N PRO A 177 -18.28 20.42 23.72
CA PRO A 177 -17.14 20.29 22.80
C PRO A 177 -16.17 19.21 23.32
N LEU A 178 -16.14 18.07 22.62
CA LEU A 178 -15.18 17.00 22.86
C LEU A 178 -13.78 17.48 22.45
N LEU A 179 -12.97 17.78 23.47
CA LEU A 179 -11.53 17.91 23.35
C LEU A 179 -10.94 16.64 22.68
N PRO A 180 -9.91 16.77 21.84
CA PRO A 180 -9.22 15.61 21.27
C PRO A 180 -8.61 14.76 22.39
N ARG A 181 -9.02 13.49 22.46
CA ARG A 181 -8.45 12.51 23.38
C ARG A 181 -6.97 12.29 23.04
N ARG A 182 -6.07 12.66 23.96
CA ARG A 182 -4.70 12.15 23.98
C ARG A 182 -4.77 10.63 24.18
N THR A 183 -4.16 9.88 23.27
CA THR A 183 -3.94 8.43 23.40
C THR A 183 -2.98 8.17 24.56
N PRO A 184 -3.36 7.40 25.60
CA PRO A 184 -2.43 6.90 26.59
C PRO A 184 -1.90 5.55 26.10
N GLY A 185 -0.78 5.56 25.37
CA GLY A 185 -0.18 4.34 24.84
C GLY A 185 1.29 4.46 24.43
N ALA A 186 1.97 5.53 24.83
CA ALA A 186 3.38 5.78 24.48
C ALA A 186 4.36 5.33 25.58
N ASN A 187 4.02 4.30 26.34
CA ASN A 187 4.92 3.71 27.33
C ASN A 187 5.03 2.21 27.09
N GLU A 188 6.28 1.74 27.10
CA GLU A 188 6.72 0.34 27.20
C GLU A 188 6.90 -0.41 25.86
N MET A 189 7.97 -0.09 25.14
CA MET A 189 8.75 -1.13 24.44
C MET A 189 10.05 -1.40 25.21
N PRO A 190 10.20 -2.58 25.84
CA PRO A 190 11.45 -2.99 26.46
C PRO A 190 12.39 -3.60 25.42
N GLY A 191 13.60 -3.03 25.34
CA GLY A 191 14.81 -3.75 24.94
C GLY A 191 15.09 -3.91 23.45
N LYS A 192 15.98 -3.06 22.91
CA LYS A 192 17.24 -3.49 22.28
C LYS A 192 18.32 -2.42 22.55
N PRO A 193 19.52 -2.78 23.05
CA PRO A 193 20.63 -1.82 23.08
C PRO A 193 21.05 -1.52 21.64
N MET A 194 21.16 -0.23 21.29
CA MET A 194 21.81 0.17 20.05
C MET A 194 23.31 -0.09 20.20
N GLU A 195 23.81 -1.09 19.47
CA GLU A 195 25.22 -1.22 19.13
C GLU A 195 25.64 0.04 18.35
N SER A 196 26.47 0.85 18.98
CA SER A 196 27.16 1.96 18.33
C SER A 196 28.41 1.41 17.64
N ASP A 197 28.25 0.77 16.49
CA ASP A 197 29.39 0.52 15.62
C ASP A 197 29.69 1.78 14.82
N GLY A 198 30.70 2.51 15.30
CA GLY A 198 31.35 3.55 14.55
C GLY A 198 31.95 2.96 13.29
N THR A 199 31.46 3.39 12.12
CA THR A 199 32.21 3.28 10.86
C THR A 199 31.78 4.39 9.92
N ASN A 200 32.64 5.40 9.84
CA ASN A 200 33.07 6.13 8.64
C ASN A 200 32.22 6.05 7.35
N GLY A 201 31.80 7.22 6.87
CA GLY A 201 31.47 7.48 5.46
C GLY A 201 30.65 8.77 5.35
N GLY A 202 31.19 9.94 5.00
CA GLY A 202 32.30 10.22 4.11
C GLY A 202 31.87 10.71 2.73
N TRP A 203 30.76 11.45 2.59
CA TRP A 203 30.33 12.15 1.37
C TRP A 203 29.54 13.37 1.87
N PHE A 204 29.92 14.64 1.76
CA PHE A 204 30.32 15.39 0.58
C PHE A 204 31.19 16.59 0.98
N THR A 205 32.44 16.66 0.51
CA THR A 205 33.20 17.90 0.46
C THR A 205 32.86 18.65 -0.84
N ARG A 206 32.40 19.90 -0.67
CA ARG A 206 32.39 20.96 -1.69
C ARG A 206 33.73 21.01 -2.43
N LYS A 207 33.69 21.11 -3.76
CA LYS A 207 34.84 21.50 -4.55
C LYS A 207 34.50 22.77 -5.30
N ASP A 208 34.99 23.88 -4.76
CA ASP A 208 35.16 25.13 -5.48
C ASP A 208 36.26 24.92 -6.53
N THR A 209 35.99 25.25 -7.79
CA THR A 209 37.00 25.66 -8.78
C THR A 209 36.32 26.53 -9.82
#